data_AF-A0A5C6TU56-F1
#
_entry.id   AF-A0A5C6TU56-F1
#
_cell.length_a   1.000
_cell.length_b   1.000
_cell.length_c   1.000
_cell.angle_alpha   90.00
_cell.angle_beta   90.00
_cell.angle_gamma   90.00
#
_symmetry.space_group_name_H-M   'P 1'
#
loop_
_entity.id
_entity.type
_entity.pdbx_description
1 polymer ?
#
loop_
_entity_poly.entity_id
_entity_poly.type
_entity_poly.pdbx_seq_one_letter_code
_entity_poly.pdbx_strand_id
1 'polypeptide(L)'
;MSQTGFDRLAACQDAMIRALDGGTAAAVEAAAEALRAAVEALRAEAPAPHADHRPRLAALAAQASAAQARVNFLTDGIARRIDRIAEARGHARPGTYRAGAR
;
A
#
# COMPACT_ATOMS: atom_id res chain seq x y z
N MET A 1 1.57 -3.91 27.30
CA MET A 1 1.36 -2.62 26.60
C MET A 1 1.36 -2.74 25.07
N SER A 2 1.63 -3.92 24.46
CA SER A 2 1.66 -4.11 23.00
C SER A 2 0.28 -4.18 22.31
N GLN A 3 -0.82 -4.33 23.05
CA GLN A 3 -2.16 -4.48 22.46
C GLN A 3 -2.63 -3.21 21.76
N THR A 4 -2.45 -2.04 22.37
CA THR A 4 -2.84 -0.75 21.81
C THR A 4 -2.06 -0.40 20.53
N GLY A 5 -0.78 -0.79 20.45
CA GLY A 5 0.06 -0.55 19.27
C GLY A 5 -0.40 -1.35 18.04
N PHE A 6 -0.79 -2.62 18.23
CA PHE A 6 -1.34 -3.44 17.15
C PHE A 6 -2.69 -2.93 16.66
N ASP A 7 -3.57 -2.51 17.58
CA ASP A 7 -4.88 -1.95 17.22
C ASP A 7 -4.74 -0.64 16.44
N ARG A 8 -3.78 0.21 16.84
CA ARG A 8 -3.44 1.45 16.12
C ARG A 8 -2.93 1.16 14.71
N LEU A 9 -2.08 0.15 14.54
CA LEU A 9 -1.55 -0.24 13.23
C LEU A 9 -2.66 -0.77 12.32
N ALA A 10 -3.57 -1.59 12.84
CA ALA A 10 -4.74 -2.08 12.09
C ALA A 10 -5.63 -0.91 11.64
N ALA A 11 -5.93 0.05 12.51
CA ALA A 11 -6.71 1.24 12.16
C ALA A 11 -6.05 2.08 11.05
N CYS A 12 -4.72 2.24 11.09
CA CYS A 12 -3.99 2.93 10.03
C CYS A 12 -4.04 2.19 8.69
N GLN A 13 -4.01 0.85 8.70
CA GLN A 13 -4.14 0.05 7.48
C GLN A 13 -5.55 0.17 6.87
N ASP A 14 -6.60 0.16 7.69
CA ASP A 14 -7.97 0.40 7.22
C ASP A 14 -8.15 1.81 6.65
N ALA A 15 -7.55 2.81 7.29
CA ALA A 15 -7.54 4.19 6.79
C ALA A 15 -6.82 4.31 5.43
N MET A 16 -5.71 3.60 5.25
CA MET A 16 -4.98 3.53 3.98
C MET A 16 -5.83 2.91 2.87
N ILE A 17 -6.53 1.81 3.16
CA ILE A 17 -7.44 1.17 2.19
C ILE A 17 -8.55 2.14 1.77
N ARG A 18 -9.19 2.82 2.73
CA ARG A 18 -10.23 3.82 2.43
C ARG A 18 -9.70 5.00 1.63
N ALA A 19 -8.48 5.45 1.90
CA ALA A 19 -7.84 6.53 1.14
C ALA A 19 -7.55 6.11 -0.31
N LEU A 20 -7.10 4.87 -0.52
CA LEU A 20 -6.90 4.30 -1.86
C LEU A 20 -8.23 4.18 -2.61
N ASP A 21 -9.29 3.71 -1.94
CA ASP A 21 -10.62 3.59 -2.54
C ASP A 21 -11.23 4.98 -2.86
N GLY A 22 -10.92 6.00 -2.06
CA GLY A 22 -11.35 7.38 -2.27
C GLY A 22 -10.59 8.14 -3.38
N GLY A 23 -9.43 7.64 -3.82
CA GLY A 23 -8.72 8.13 -5.00
C GLY A 23 -8.09 9.52 -4.89
N THR A 24 -7.93 10.08 -3.69
CA THR A 24 -7.30 11.40 -3.49
C THR A 24 -5.86 11.26 -3.03
N ALA A 25 -4.91 11.86 -3.75
CA ALA A 25 -3.48 11.76 -3.45
C ALA A 25 -3.16 12.26 -2.03
N ALA A 26 -3.74 13.40 -1.63
CA ALA A 26 -3.54 13.96 -0.29
C ALA A 26 -4.01 13.02 0.84
N ALA A 27 -5.12 12.29 0.65
CA ALA A 27 -5.58 11.34 1.66
C ALA A 27 -4.68 10.10 1.73
N VAL A 28 -4.17 9.63 0.59
CA VAL A 28 -3.22 8.51 0.53
C VAL A 28 -1.90 8.88 1.20
N GLU A 29 -1.37 10.08 0.95
CA GLU A 29 -0.16 10.58 1.59
C GLU A 29 -0.32 10.70 3.11
N ALA A 30 -1.42 11.29 3.57
CA ALA A 30 -1.72 11.42 5.00
C ALA A 30 -1.87 10.05 5.68
N ALA A 31 -2.56 9.10 5.03
CA ALA A 31 -2.73 7.74 5.56
C ALA A 31 -1.40 6.96 5.58
N ALA A 32 -0.55 7.14 4.57
CA ALA A 32 0.77 6.51 4.51
C ALA A 32 1.69 7.04 5.63
N GLU A 33 1.67 8.34 5.88
CA GLU A 33 2.42 8.97 6.97
C GLU A 33 1.96 8.46 8.34
N ALA A 34 0.63 8.41 8.56
CA ALA A 34 0.06 7.87 9.79
C ALA A 34 0.42 6.39 10.02
N LEU A 35 0.40 5.59 8.94
CA LEU A 35 0.81 4.19 8.98
C LEU A 35 2.30 4.03 9.33
N ARG A 36 3.18 4.85 8.72
CA ARG A 36 4.61 4.87 9.02
C ARG A 36 4.85 5.17 10.51
N ALA A 37 4.20 6.21 11.03
CA ALA A 37 4.32 6.59 12.43
C ALA A 37 3.86 5.47 13.39
N ALA A 38 2.78 4.75 13.04
CA ALA A 38 2.28 3.63 13.84
C ALA A 38 3.26 2.42 13.84
N VAL A 39 3.90 2.12 12.71
CA VAL A 39 4.92 1.07 12.62
C VAL A 39 6.15 1.41 13.46
N GLU A 40 6.64 2.65 13.36
CA GLU A 40 7.81 3.10 14.12
C GLU A 40 7.54 3.13 15.62
N ALA A 41 6.35 3.57 16.06
CA ALA A 41 5.93 3.48 17.45
C ALA A 41 5.90 2.03 17.95
N LEU A 42 5.31 1.11 17.17
CA LEU A 42 5.25 -0.30 17.53
C LEU A 42 6.65 -0.95 17.60
N ARG A 43 7.56 -0.55 16.72
CA ARG A 43 8.97 -0.99 16.75
C ARG A 43 9.71 -0.50 17.98
N ALA A 44 9.49 0.76 18.37
CA ALA A 44 10.10 1.34 19.58
C ALA A 44 9.57 0.69 20.88
N GLU A 45 8.30 0.26 20.88
CA GLU A 45 7.63 -0.35 22.02
C GLU A 45 7.88 -1.87 22.17
N ALA A 46 8.36 -2.55 21.12
CA ALA A 46 8.50 -4.01 21.11
C ALA A 46 9.97 -4.45 21.27
N PRO A 47 10.44 -4.78 22.50
CA PRO A 47 11.72 -5.44 22.68
C PRO A 47 11.58 -6.92 22.31
N ALA A 48 11.96 -7.25 21.06
CA ALA A 48 11.97 -8.59 20.47
C ALA A 48 10.60 -9.26 20.21
N PRO A 49 10.44 -10.00 19.10
CA PRO A 49 9.21 -10.71 18.79
C PRO A 49 8.97 -11.88 19.76
N HIS A 50 8.13 -11.68 20.77
CA HIS A 50 7.59 -12.78 21.57
C HIS A 50 6.64 -13.66 20.73
N ALA A 51 6.66 -14.97 20.99
CA ALA A 51 5.89 -15.97 20.23
C ALA A 51 4.39 -15.66 20.15
N ASP A 52 3.82 -15.02 21.18
CA ASP A 52 2.41 -14.62 21.27
C ASP A 52 1.99 -13.52 20.28
N HIS A 53 2.95 -12.82 19.66
CA HIS A 53 2.67 -11.75 18.69
C HIS A 53 2.67 -12.24 17.23
N ARG A 54 3.13 -13.47 16.96
CA ARG A 54 3.18 -14.06 15.61
C ARG A 54 1.85 -14.02 14.85
N PRO A 55 0.70 -14.45 15.40
CA PRO A 55 -0.55 -14.45 14.64
C PRO A 55 -1.01 -13.04 14.28
N ARG A 56 -0.77 -12.05 15.15
CA ARG A 56 -1.08 -10.64 14.88
C ARG A 56 -0.17 -10.05 13.81
N LEU A 57 1.13 -10.34 13.87
CA LEU A 57 2.07 -9.91 12.83
C LEU A 57 1.72 -10.53 11.46
N ALA A 58 1.27 -11.78 11.43
CA ALA A 58 0.81 -12.42 10.19
C ALA A 58 -0.45 -11.75 9.61
N ALA A 59 -1.43 -11.41 10.46
CA ALA A 59 -2.63 -10.67 10.03
C ALA A 59 -2.28 -9.29 9.45
N LEU A 60 -1.39 -8.55 10.13
CA LEU A 60 -0.93 -7.24 9.67
C LEU A 60 -0.13 -7.32 8.36
N ALA A 61 0.66 -8.38 8.18
CA ALA A 61 1.37 -8.64 6.93
C ALA A 61 0.40 -8.94 5.78
N ALA A 62 -0.67 -9.71 6.03
CA ALA A 62 -1.71 -9.97 5.05
C ALA A 62 -2.45 -8.68 4.65
N GLN A 63 -2.77 -7.81 5.61
CA GLN A 63 -3.38 -6.50 5.34
C GLN A 63 -2.45 -5.59 4.53
N ALA A 64 -1.15 -5.57 4.82
CA ALA A 64 -0.17 -4.82 4.05
C ALA A 64 -0.08 -5.33 2.60
N SER A 65 -0.07 -6.65 2.40
CA SER A 65 -0.10 -7.25 1.06
C SER A 65 -1.36 -6.86 0.28
N ALA A 66 -2.52 -6.84 0.94
CA ALA A 66 -3.78 -6.41 0.31
C ALA A 66 -3.75 -4.92 -0.09
N ALA A 67 -3.15 -4.05 0.72
CA ALA A 67 -2.96 -2.65 0.35
C ALA A 67 -2.03 -2.49 -0.85
N GLN A 68 -0.91 -3.25 -0.90
CA GLN A 68 0.00 -3.25 -2.04
C GLN A 68 -0.68 -3.71 -3.33
N ALA A 69 -1.51 -4.77 -3.27
CA ALA A 69 -2.26 -5.24 -4.42
C ALA A 69 -3.21 -4.16 -4.98
N ARG A 70 -3.87 -3.40 -4.10
CA ARG A 70 -4.74 -2.26 -4.50
C ARG A 70 -3.95 -1.14 -5.16
N VAL A 71 -2.80 -0.77 -4.61
CA VAL A 71 -1.91 0.24 -5.22
C VAL A 71 -1.49 -0.17 -6.62
N ASN A 72 -1.08 -1.43 -6.81
CA ASN A 72 -0.70 -1.94 -8.13
C ASN A 72 -1.88 -1.86 -9.11
N PHE A 73 -3.07 -2.28 -8.69
CA PHE A 73 -4.27 -2.20 -9.52
C PHE A 73 -4.62 -0.76 -9.94
N LEU A 74 -4.58 0.19 -9.01
CA LEU A 74 -4.82 1.61 -9.29
C LEU A 74 -3.76 2.19 -10.23
N THR A 75 -2.49 1.83 -10.01
CA THR A 75 -1.36 2.23 -10.87
C THR A 75 -1.57 1.74 -12.29
N ASP A 76 -1.93 0.47 -12.49
CA ASP A 76 -2.22 -0.10 -13.80
C ASP A 76 -3.43 0.58 -14.46
N GLY A 77 -4.46 0.89 -13.67
CA GLY A 77 -5.64 1.62 -14.13
C GLY A 77 -5.29 3.02 -14.66
N ILE A 78 -4.46 3.76 -13.92
CA ILE A 78 -4.00 5.09 -14.30
C ILE A 78 -3.09 5.01 -15.54
N ALA A 79 -2.15 4.06 -15.59
CA ALA A 79 -1.28 3.85 -16.74
C ALA A 79 -2.10 3.61 -18.03
N ARG A 80 -3.06 2.68 -17.99
CA ARG A 80 -3.97 2.41 -19.12
C ARG A 80 -4.80 3.63 -19.53
N ARG A 81 -5.15 4.51 -18.58
CA ARG A 81 -5.89 5.75 -18.90
C ARG A 81 -4.98 6.77 -19.59
N ILE A 82 -3.76 6.92 -19.10
CA ILE A 82 -2.75 7.79 -19.72
C ILE A 82 -2.44 7.30 -21.14
N ASP A 83 -2.22 6.00 -21.32
CA ASP A 83 -1.92 5.41 -22.64
C ASP A 83 -3.06 5.68 -23.63
N ARG A 84 -4.33 5.47 -23.23
CA ARG A 84 -5.49 5.81 -24.07
C ARG A 84 -5.58 7.29 -24.45
N ILE A 85 -5.25 8.20 -23.52
CA ILE A 85 -5.22 9.65 -23.81
C ILE A 85 -4.07 9.97 -24.78
N ALA A 86 -2.93 9.32 -24.63
CA ALA A 86 -1.77 9.50 -25.49
C ALA A 86 -2.07 9.00 -26.92
N GLU A 87 -2.67 7.82 -27.05
CA GLU A 87 -3.18 7.27 -28.32
C GLU A 87 -4.18 8.22 -28.99
N ALA A 88 -5.15 8.75 -28.24
CA ALA A 88 -6.13 9.71 -28.75
C ALA A 88 -5.49 11.02 -29.25
N ARG A 89 -4.29 11.36 -28.77
CA ARG A 89 -3.51 12.53 -29.21
C ARG A 89 -2.51 12.19 -30.33
N GLY A 90 -2.53 10.96 -30.87
CA GLY A 90 -1.58 10.50 -31.88
C GLY A 90 -0.18 10.20 -31.33
N HIS A 91 0.01 10.28 -30.02
CA HIS A 91 1.23 9.90 -29.32
C HIS A 91 1.06 8.52 -28.71
N ALA A 92 0.87 7.50 -29.56
CA ALA A 92 0.93 6.13 -29.07
C ALA A 92 2.30 5.89 -28.42
N ARG A 93 2.32 5.44 -27.16
CA ARG A 93 3.57 5.06 -26.52
C ARG A 93 4.17 3.92 -27.36
N PRO A 94 5.39 4.05 -27.90
CA PRO A 94 5.99 2.94 -28.64
C PRO A 94 6.05 1.75 -27.69
N GLY A 95 5.46 0.63 -28.10
CA GLY A 95 5.51 -0.60 -27.32
C GLY A 95 6.97 -0.90 -27.02
N THR A 96 7.35 -0.87 -25.74
CA THR A 96 8.72 -1.19 -25.36
C THR A 96 8.92 -2.66 -25.67
N TYR A 97 9.61 -2.93 -26.79
CA TYR A 97 10.06 -4.25 -27.19
C TYR A 97 10.89 -4.84 -26.04
N ARG A 98 10.34 -5.81 -25.30
CA ARG A 98 11.11 -6.62 -24.36
C ARG A 98 11.69 -7.79 -25.15
N ALA A 99 12.88 -7.57 -25.71
CA ALA A 99 13.67 -8.64 -26.29
C ALA A 99 14.08 -9.61 -25.17
N GLY A 100 13.54 -10.83 -25.22
CA GLY A 100 14.19 -12.02 -24.67
C GLY A 100 13.91 -12.35 -23.20
N ALA A 101 13.19 -13.46 -23.00
CA ALA A 101 13.53 -14.43 -21.97
C ALA A 101 13.08 -15.83 -22.44
N ARG A 102 13.98 -16.45 -23.22
CA ARG A 102 14.14 -17.88 -23.59
C ARG A 102 12.92 -18.69 -24.01
#